data_AF-A0A7S2YWE5-F1
#
_entry.id   AF-A0A7S2YWE5-F1
#
_cell.length_a   1.000
_cell.length_b   1.000
_cell.length_c   1.000
_cell.angle_alpha   90.00
_cell.angle_beta   90.00
_cell.angle_gamma   90.00
#
_symmetry.space_group_name_H-M   'P 1'
#
loop_
_entity.id
_entity.type
_entity.pdbx_description
1 polymer ?
#
loop_
_entity_poly.entity_id
_entity_poly.type
_entity_poly.pdbx_seq_one_letter_code
_entity_poly.pdbx_strand_id
1 'polypeptide(L)'
;EIKDMRVADLKKVLEEAGLPTSGLKKDLQERALAHVAASENGAAAGADADDEALASALPSQGSLVDRVVPVLNRNLSKVGELSLPGLIYDQPLRKDIVHRVVVWQRANWRQGTAKAKTRAEVSGGGRKPWPQKGTGRARAGSIRSPLFRGGGKAHGPQPRDWSQSLNAKIRRLGLRIGVSSKLSSDRLTVVD
;
A
#
# COMPACT_ATOMS: atom_id res chain seq x y z
N GLU A 1 -33.11 24.74 -3.16
CA GLU A 1 -34.00 24.88 -4.34
C GLU A 1 -33.25 25.23 -5.64
N ILE A 2 -32.06 24.66 -5.88
CA ILE A 2 -31.31 24.89 -7.15
C ILE A 2 -31.60 23.80 -8.20
N LYS A 3 -32.09 22.63 -7.77
CA LYS A 3 -32.27 21.44 -8.60
C LYS A 3 -33.32 21.59 -9.73
N ASP A 4 -34.28 22.50 -9.57
CA ASP A 4 -35.41 22.67 -10.51
C ASP A 4 -35.34 23.97 -11.35
N MET A 5 -34.23 24.71 -11.28
CA MET A 5 -34.08 25.93 -12.07
C MET A 5 -33.75 25.63 -13.53
N ARG A 6 -34.33 26.41 -14.45
CA ARG A 6 -33.99 26.30 -15.87
C ARG A 6 -32.53 26.71 -16.06
N VAL A 7 -31.89 26.08 -17.04
CA VAL A 7 -30.45 26.28 -17.35
C VAL A 7 -30.09 27.76 -17.59
N ALA A 8 -31.03 28.58 -18.06
CA ALA A 8 -30.85 30.01 -18.26
C ALA A 8 -30.69 30.78 -16.94
N ASP A 9 -31.46 30.40 -15.90
CA ASP A 9 -31.44 31.07 -14.60
C ASP A 9 -30.16 30.74 -13.84
N LEU A 10 -29.66 29.50 -13.98
CA LEU A 10 -28.37 29.06 -13.42
C LEU A 10 -27.17 29.82 -14.03
N LYS A 11 -27.21 30.11 -15.33
CA LYS A 11 -26.16 30.90 -15.99
C LYS A 11 -26.11 32.33 -15.45
N LYS A 12 -27.27 32.94 -15.19
CA LYS A 12 -27.37 34.29 -14.67
C LYS A 12 -26.80 34.41 -13.26
N VAL A 13 -27.08 33.42 -12.40
CA VAL A 13 -26.51 33.32 -11.05
C VAL A 13 -24.98 33.12 -11.08
N LEU A 14 -24.48 32.33 -12.04
CA LEU A 14 -23.03 32.12 -12.23
C LEU A 14 -22.31 33.36 -12.78
N GLU A 15 -22.97 34.15 -13.62
CA GLU A 15 -22.45 35.41 -14.17
C GLU A 15 -22.41 36.52 -13.11
N GLU A 16 -23.43 36.58 -12.24
CA GLU A 16 -23.44 37.46 -11.05
C GLU A 16 -22.35 37.08 -10.02
N ALA A 17 -21.92 35.80 -9.99
CA ALA A 17 -20.83 35.31 -9.14
C ALA A 17 -19.41 35.49 -9.75
N GLY A 18 -19.29 36.07 -10.95
CA GLY A 18 -18.01 36.50 -11.52
C GLY A 18 -17.05 35.38 -11.96
N LEU A 19 -17.52 34.15 -12.19
CA LEU A 19 -16.69 33.03 -12.65
C LEU A 19 -16.75 32.89 -14.19
N PRO A 20 -15.61 32.83 -14.91
CA PRO A 20 -15.60 32.70 -16.37
C PRO A 20 -16.04 31.30 -16.81
N THR A 21 -17.22 31.20 -17.44
CA THR A 21 -17.82 29.93 -17.90
C THR A 21 -17.47 29.56 -19.36
N SER A 22 -16.37 30.07 -19.91
CA SER A 22 -16.01 29.80 -21.31
C SER A 22 -15.22 28.50 -21.47
N GLY A 23 -15.79 27.52 -22.19
CA GLY A 23 -15.01 26.50 -22.91
C GLY A 23 -15.02 25.05 -22.42
N LEU A 24 -15.90 24.63 -21.52
CA LEU A 24 -15.98 23.22 -21.08
C LEU A 24 -17.30 22.56 -21.52
N LYS A 25 -17.21 21.32 -22.06
CA LYS A 25 -18.38 20.52 -22.44
C LYS A 25 -19.28 20.29 -21.22
N LYS A 26 -20.60 20.39 -21.42
CA LYS A 26 -21.65 20.35 -20.38
C LYS A 26 -21.46 19.19 -19.38
N ASP A 27 -21.12 18.01 -19.89
CA ASP A 27 -20.91 16.79 -19.09
C ASP A 27 -19.72 16.88 -18.12
N LEU A 28 -18.70 17.67 -18.48
CA LEU A 28 -17.46 17.86 -17.70
C LEU A 28 -17.68 18.91 -16.60
N GLN A 29 -18.51 19.92 -16.88
CA GLN A 29 -18.97 20.90 -15.89
C GLN A 29 -19.88 20.23 -14.85
N GLU A 30 -20.82 19.38 -15.28
CA GLU A 30 -21.71 18.63 -14.37
C GLU A 30 -20.94 17.66 -13.47
N ARG A 31 -19.89 17.00 -13.99
CA ARG A 31 -19.02 16.12 -13.19
C ARG A 31 -18.11 16.88 -12.22
N ALA A 32 -17.57 18.03 -12.63
CA ALA A 32 -16.75 18.87 -11.74
C ALA A 32 -17.60 19.47 -10.60
N LEU A 33 -18.81 19.96 -10.93
CA LEU A 33 -19.77 20.46 -9.94
C LEU A 33 -20.27 19.36 -8.99
N ALA A 34 -20.47 18.13 -9.47
CA ALA A 34 -20.82 17.00 -8.61
C ALA A 34 -19.70 16.62 -7.63
N HIS A 35 -18.43 16.78 -8.04
CA HIS A 35 -17.27 16.47 -7.20
C HIS A 35 -16.99 17.55 -6.14
N VAL A 36 -17.31 18.82 -6.44
CA VAL A 36 -17.22 19.96 -5.50
C VAL A 36 -18.42 19.97 -4.54
N ALA A 37 -19.64 19.72 -5.03
CA ALA A 37 -20.82 19.59 -4.17
C ALA A 37 -20.78 18.37 -3.23
N ALA A 38 -20.01 17.34 -3.60
CA ALA A 38 -19.68 16.22 -2.72
C ALA A 38 -18.64 16.59 -1.65
N SER A 39 -17.81 17.61 -1.85
CA SER A 39 -16.86 18.09 -0.83
C SER A 39 -17.45 19.15 0.11
N GLU A 40 -18.55 19.80 -0.28
CA GLU A 40 -19.22 20.82 0.54
C GLU A 40 -20.33 20.23 1.45
N ASN A 41 -20.85 19.04 1.14
CA ASN A 41 -21.74 18.30 2.03
C ASN A 41 -20.95 17.32 2.90
N GLY A 42 -20.16 17.88 3.82
CA GLY A 42 -19.72 17.21 5.02
C GLY A 42 -20.93 16.93 5.93
N ALA A 43 -21.66 15.85 5.64
CA ALA A 43 -22.57 15.24 6.59
C ALA A 43 -21.77 14.28 7.46
N ALA A 44 -21.44 14.78 8.65
CA ALA A 44 -20.98 14.08 9.84
C ALA A 44 -21.38 12.59 9.90
N ALA A 45 -20.41 11.72 9.69
CA ALA A 45 -20.34 10.42 10.35
C ALA A 45 -19.23 10.56 11.40
N GLY A 46 -19.58 10.32 12.67
CA GLY A 46 -18.77 10.66 13.84
C GLY A 46 -17.28 10.37 13.68
N ALA A 47 -16.48 11.44 13.65
CA ALA A 47 -15.07 11.39 13.93
C ALA A 47 -14.92 11.74 15.42
N ASP A 48 -14.37 10.81 16.18
CA ASP A 48 -13.98 11.04 17.56
C ASP A 48 -13.08 12.28 17.62
N ALA A 49 -13.27 13.12 18.64
CA ALA A 49 -12.57 14.40 18.83
C ALA A 49 -11.02 14.27 18.93
N ASP A 50 -10.51 13.04 18.96
CA ASP A 50 -9.10 12.70 18.99
C ASP A 50 -8.42 12.79 17.60
N ASP A 51 -9.16 12.66 16.49
CA ASP A 51 -8.57 12.66 15.14
C ASP A 51 -8.26 14.08 14.60
N GLU A 52 -8.99 15.11 15.05
CA GLU A 52 -8.74 16.51 14.65
C GLU A 52 -7.50 17.09 15.36
N ALA A 53 -7.26 16.70 16.62
CA ALA A 53 -6.06 17.05 17.37
C ALA A 53 -4.79 16.40 16.79
N LEU A 54 -4.93 15.22 16.18
CA LEU A 54 -3.85 14.54 15.43
C LEU A 54 -3.56 15.20 14.07
N ALA A 55 -4.55 15.84 13.44
CA ALA A 55 -4.39 16.52 12.16
C ALA A 55 -3.55 17.82 12.27
N SER A 56 -3.68 18.55 13.38
CA SER A 56 -2.84 19.73 13.68
C SER A 56 -1.41 19.38 14.11
N ALA A 57 -1.16 18.13 14.50
CA ALA A 57 0.15 17.61 14.88
C ALA A 57 0.88 16.89 13.74
N LEU A 58 0.32 16.90 12.52
CA LEU A 58 0.97 16.28 11.38
C LEU A 58 2.28 17.02 11.09
N PRO A 59 3.42 16.29 11.03
CA PRO A 59 4.68 16.89 10.66
C PRO A 59 4.52 17.56 9.28
N SER A 60 4.82 18.86 9.20
CA SER A 60 4.72 19.65 7.98
C SER A 60 5.77 19.18 6.95
N GLN A 61 5.53 18.04 6.33
CA GLN A 61 6.43 17.45 5.33
C GLN A 61 5.93 17.71 3.93
N GLY A 62 6.87 17.94 3.03
CA GLY A 62 6.60 18.15 1.61
C GLY A 62 6.72 19.59 1.15
N SER A 63 7.37 20.46 1.94
CA SER A 63 7.71 21.81 1.49
C SER A 63 8.89 21.82 0.50
N LEU A 64 9.64 20.71 0.39
CA LEU A 64 10.84 20.56 -0.44
C LEU A 64 11.92 21.62 -0.15
N VAL A 65 11.96 22.15 1.09
CA VAL A 65 12.91 23.19 1.49
C VAL A 65 14.11 22.55 2.19
N ASP A 66 15.29 23.13 1.99
CA ASP A 66 16.50 22.73 2.69
C ASP A 66 16.34 22.94 4.21
N ARG A 67 16.82 21.97 4.99
CA ARG A 67 16.68 21.95 6.45
C ARG A 67 18.07 22.00 7.08
N VAL A 68 18.27 22.93 8.00
CA VAL A 68 19.51 23.00 8.79
C VAL A 68 19.35 22.14 10.04
N VAL A 69 20.30 21.22 10.26
CA VAL A 69 20.30 20.29 11.40
C VAL A 69 21.64 20.36 12.12
N PRO A 70 21.67 20.38 13.47
CA PRO A 70 22.91 20.36 14.23
C PRO A 70 23.59 18.99 14.12
N VAL A 71 24.92 19.02 13.97
CA VAL A 71 25.78 17.84 13.98
C VAL A 71 26.29 17.61 15.40
N LEU A 72 26.14 16.38 15.88
CA LEU A 72 26.49 15.98 17.24
C LEU A 72 27.72 15.08 17.23
N ASN A 73 28.62 15.23 18.21
CA ASN A 73 29.65 14.24 18.47
C ASN A 73 29.06 12.99 19.16
N ARG A 74 29.88 11.93 19.28
CA ARG A 74 29.59 10.77 20.17
C ARG A 74 29.20 11.16 21.60
N ASN A 75 29.71 12.28 22.10
CA ASN A 75 29.42 12.81 23.43
C ASN A 75 28.17 13.71 23.47
N LEU A 76 27.37 13.76 22.39
CA LEU A 76 26.16 14.58 22.24
C LEU A 76 26.40 16.11 22.30
N SER A 77 27.64 16.56 22.22
CA SER A 77 27.99 17.98 22.07
C SER A 77 27.79 18.44 20.63
N LYS A 78 27.20 19.63 20.43
CA LYS A 78 27.06 20.26 19.10
C LYS A 78 28.43 20.71 18.57
N VAL A 79 28.80 20.23 17.38
CA VAL A 79 30.10 20.57 16.72
C VAL A 79 29.92 21.59 15.63
N GLY A 80 28.78 21.53 14.93
CA GLY A 80 28.46 22.43 13.84
C GLY A 80 27.03 22.24 13.34
N GLU A 81 26.72 22.92 12.24
CA GLU A 81 25.42 22.83 11.56
C GLU A 81 25.63 22.35 10.12
N LEU A 82 24.73 21.48 9.66
CA LEU A 82 24.75 20.95 8.30
C LEU A 82 23.44 21.29 7.60
N SER A 83 23.54 21.82 6.38
CA SER A 83 22.39 22.02 5.50
C SER A 83 22.06 20.72 4.75
N LEU A 84 20.85 20.19 4.97
CA LEU A 84 20.33 19.00 4.30
C LEU A 84 19.42 19.39 3.14
N PRO A 85 19.60 18.80 1.94
CA PRO A 85 18.80 19.13 0.77
C PRO A 85 17.34 18.68 0.92
N GLY A 86 16.40 19.61 0.73
CA GLY A 86 14.96 19.36 0.87
C GLY A 86 14.44 18.31 -0.11
N LEU A 87 15.05 18.18 -1.29
CA LEU A 87 14.70 17.16 -2.28
C LEU A 87 14.82 15.71 -1.74
N ILE A 88 15.71 15.48 -0.78
CA ILE A 88 15.95 14.14 -0.21
C ILE A 88 15.27 14.01 1.16
N TYR A 89 15.34 15.08 1.96
CA TYR A 89 14.99 15.07 3.39
C TYR A 89 13.64 15.71 3.72
N ASP A 90 12.96 16.32 2.76
CA ASP A 90 11.63 16.93 2.93
C ASP A 90 10.69 16.56 1.77
N GLN A 91 10.36 15.27 1.68
CA GLN A 91 9.44 14.74 0.68
C GLN A 91 8.02 14.63 1.25
N PRO A 92 6.97 14.83 0.43
CA PRO A 92 5.59 14.69 0.89
C PRO A 92 5.32 13.26 1.36
N LEU A 93 4.60 13.13 2.48
CA LEU A 93 4.32 11.85 3.10
C LEU A 93 3.36 11.01 2.23
N ARG A 94 3.91 9.95 1.63
CA ARG A 94 3.18 9.03 0.75
C ARG A 94 3.18 7.60 1.31
N LYS A 95 2.13 7.29 2.08
CA LYS A 95 1.95 5.99 2.76
C LYS A 95 1.88 4.80 1.78
N ASP A 96 1.31 5.03 0.60
CA ASP A 96 1.20 4.04 -0.49
C ASP A 96 2.56 3.51 -0.96
N ILE A 97 3.51 4.42 -1.18
CA ILE A 97 4.86 4.07 -1.65
C ILE A 97 5.64 3.35 -0.56
N VAL A 98 5.58 3.85 0.68
CA VAL A 98 6.26 3.24 1.82
C VAL A 98 5.75 1.82 2.05
N HIS A 99 4.43 1.62 2.06
CA HIS A 99 3.82 0.30 2.18
C HIS A 99 4.31 -0.65 1.09
N ARG A 100 4.31 -0.21 -0.18
CA ARG A 100 4.75 -1.03 -1.32
C ARG A 100 6.21 -1.46 -1.18
N VAL A 101 7.10 -0.56 -0.75
CA VAL A 101 8.52 -0.88 -0.54
C VAL A 101 8.69 -1.88 0.61
N VAL A 102 7.95 -1.74 1.71
CA VAL A 102 8.03 -2.66 2.85
C VAL A 102 7.51 -4.06 2.49
N VAL A 103 6.38 -4.15 1.79
CA VAL A 103 5.84 -5.44 1.32
C VAL A 103 6.83 -6.12 0.38
N TRP A 104 7.44 -5.36 -0.53
CA TRP A 104 8.49 -5.86 -1.43
C TRP A 104 9.70 -6.41 -0.67
N GLN A 105 10.23 -5.68 0.32
CA GLN A 105 11.34 -6.14 1.16
C GLN A 105 11.00 -7.44 1.90
N ARG A 106 9.83 -7.48 2.55
CA ARG A 106 9.37 -8.66 3.30
C ARG A 106 9.16 -9.88 2.40
N ALA A 107 8.64 -9.67 1.19
CA ALA A 107 8.46 -10.75 0.21
C ALA A 107 9.81 -11.33 -0.23
N ASN A 108 10.81 -10.48 -0.50
CA ASN A 108 12.14 -10.93 -0.94
C ASN A 108 12.95 -11.62 0.16
N TRP A 109 12.76 -11.26 1.43
CA TRP A 109 13.41 -11.95 2.55
C TRP A 109 12.80 -13.33 2.83
N ARG A 110 11.66 -13.66 2.23
CA ARG A 110 10.97 -14.94 2.46
C ARG A 110 11.59 -16.05 1.62
N GLN A 111 12.12 -17.07 2.29
CA GLN A 111 12.80 -18.20 1.62
C GLN A 111 11.86 -19.23 0.97
N GLY A 112 10.63 -19.40 1.48
CA GLY A 112 9.63 -20.27 0.85
C GLY A 112 9.97 -21.77 0.81
N THR A 113 10.64 -22.32 1.84
CA THR A 113 11.14 -23.72 1.87
C THR A 113 10.10 -24.79 2.22
N ALA A 114 8.84 -24.41 2.45
CA ALA A 114 7.80 -25.36 2.84
C ALA A 114 7.49 -26.35 1.71
N LYS A 115 7.72 -27.64 1.95
CA LYS A 115 7.42 -28.73 1.02
C LYS A 115 6.57 -29.82 1.66
N ALA A 116 5.49 -30.21 0.98
CA ALA A 116 4.76 -31.43 1.26
C ALA A 116 4.97 -32.45 0.13
N LYS A 117 5.09 -33.73 0.50
CA LYS A 117 5.20 -34.82 -0.47
C LYS A 117 3.89 -35.01 -1.22
N THR A 118 3.94 -34.95 -2.53
CA THR A 118 2.83 -35.35 -3.40
C THR A 118 2.69 -36.87 -3.43
N ARG A 119 1.56 -37.39 -3.93
CA ARG A 119 1.34 -38.84 -4.03
C ARG A 119 2.42 -39.60 -4.82
N ALA A 120 3.15 -38.90 -5.70
CA ALA A 120 4.24 -39.47 -6.50
C ALA A 120 5.58 -39.51 -5.74
N GLU A 121 5.77 -38.63 -4.74
CA GLU A 121 7.00 -38.54 -3.95
C GLU A 121 6.95 -39.40 -2.68
N VAL A 122 5.77 -39.91 -2.30
CA VAL A 122 5.64 -40.83 -1.16
C VAL A 122 6.07 -42.23 -1.59
N SER A 123 7.11 -42.78 -0.95
CA SER A 123 7.70 -44.09 -1.24
C SER A 123 6.65 -45.21 -1.39
N GLY A 124 6.77 -46.11 -2.37
CA GLY A 124 5.87 -47.25 -2.58
C GLY A 124 4.63 -46.95 -3.45
N GLY A 125 3.58 -47.76 -3.37
CA GLY A 125 2.32 -47.51 -4.08
C GLY A 125 2.26 -47.88 -5.56
N GLY A 126 3.24 -48.65 -6.05
CA GLY A 126 3.30 -49.13 -7.44
C GLY A 126 2.35 -50.29 -7.77
N ARG A 127 1.86 -51.03 -6.77
CA ARG A 127 0.89 -52.12 -6.97
C ARG A 127 -0.52 -51.65 -6.62
N LYS A 128 -1.49 -51.99 -7.48
CA LYS A 128 -2.91 -51.75 -7.22
C LYS A 128 -3.36 -52.53 -5.98
N PRO A 129 -4.08 -51.90 -5.01
CA PRO A 129 -4.46 -52.56 -3.76
C PRO A 129 -5.36 -53.80 -3.94
N TRP A 130 -6.33 -53.72 -4.86
CA TRP A 130 -7.27 -54.79 -5.20
C TRP A 130 -7.74 -54.68 -6.66
N PRO A 131 -8.28 -55.76 -7.27
CA PRO A 131 -8.83 -55.70 -8.62
C PRO A 131 -9.97 -54.69 -8.75
N GLN A 132 -10.24 -54.25 -9.99
CA GLN A 132 -11.23 -53.18 -10.26
C GLN A 132 -12.67 -53.57 -9.87
N LYS A 133 -12.97 -54.86 -9.85
CA LYS A 133 -14.28 -55.46 -9.58
C LYS A 133 -14.08 -56.75 -8.76
N GLY A 134 -15.15 -57.25 -8.14
CA GLY A 134 -15.17 -58.53 -7.42
C GLY A 134 -14.96 -58.45 -5.91
N THR A 135 -14.33 -57.39 -5.38
CA THR A 135 -14.04 -57.25 -3.95
C THR A 135 -15.12 -56.53 -3.12
N GLY A 136 -16.14 -55.92 -3.74
CA GLY A 136 -17.20 -55.17 -3.04
C GLY A 136 -16.75 -53.86 -2.35
N ARG A 137 -15.46 -53.53 -2.40
CA ARG A 137 -14.87 -52.31 -1.82
C ARG A 137 -14.90 -51.14 -2.82
N ALA A 138 -14.76 -49.92 -2.31
CA ALA A 138 -14.56 -48.74 -3.14
C ALA A 138 -13.33 -48.93 -4.08
N ARG A 139 -13.39 -48.36 -5.29
CA ARG A 139 -12.30 -48.51 -6.27
C ARG A 139 -11.09 -47.69 -5.85
N ALA A 140 -9.91 -48.31 -5.87
CA ALA A 140 -8.65 -47.63 -5.55
C ALA A 140 -7.57 -47.94 -6.60
N GLY A 141 -6.84 -46.90 -7.00
CA GLY A 141 -5.70 -47.03 -7.92
C GLY A 141 -4.37 -47.26 -7.21
N SER A 142 -4.15 -46.59 -6.07
CA SER A 142 -2.91 -46.68 -5.29
C SER A 142 -3.19 -46.36 -3.82
N ILE A 143 -2.43 -46.99 -2.92
CA ILE A 143 -2.44 -46.69 -1.48
C ILE A 143 -1.90 -45.28 -1.15
N ARG A 144 -1.22 -44.60 -2.09
CA ARG A 144 -0.63 -43.27 -1.89
C ARG A 144 -1.57 -42.10 -2.23
N SER A 145 -2.81 -42.41 -2.61
CA SER A 145 -3.82 -41.38 -2.87
C SER A 145 -4.08 -40.55 -1.61
N PRO A 146 -4.34 -39.23 -1.73
CA PRO A 146 -4.65 -38.36 -0.59
C PRO A 146 -5.84 -38.82 0.27
N LEU A 147 -6.71 -39.66 -0.29
CA LEU A 147 -7.85 -40.27 0.41
C LEU A 147 -7.43 -41.29 1.47
N PHE A 148 -6.25 -41.90 1.32
CA PHE A 148 -5.74 -42.91 2.25
C PHE A 148 -4.87 -42.28 3.34
N ARG A 149 -4.88 -42.88 4.53
CA ARG A 149 -3.95 -42.52 5.62
C ARG A 149 -2.51 -42.77 5.17
N GLY A 150 -1.63 -41.79 5.38
CA GLY A 150 -0.24 -41.86 4.92
C GLY A 150 -0.05 -41.71 3.40
N GLY A 151 -1.09 -41.28 2.68
CA GLY A 151 -1.01 -40.84 1.29
C GLY A 151 -0.36 -39.46 1.15
N GLY A 152 -0.08 -39.04 -0.09
CA GLY A 152 0.47 -37.71 -0.37
C GLY A 152 -0.57 -36.60 -0.18
N LYS A 153 -0.12 -35.35 0.03
CA LYS A 153 -1.03 -34.19 0.12
C LYS A 153 -1.41 -33.71 -1.29
N ALA A 154 -2.71 -33.52 -1.54
CA ALA A 154 -3.21 -33.03 -2.84
C ALA A 154 -2.84 -31.55 -3.08
N HIS A 155 -3.16 -30.69 -2.11
CA HIS A 155 -2.87 -29.25 -2.14
C HIS A 155 -1.97 -28.88 -0.97
N GLY A 156 -0.76 -29.42 -0.98
CA GLY A 156 0.27 -29.09 0.00
C GLY A 156 1.13 -27.90 -0.44
N PRO A 157 1.83 -27.24 0.49
CA PRO A 157 2.83 -26.23 0.13
C PRO A 157 3.92 -26.87 -0.72
N GLN A 158 4.31 -26.17 -1.79
CA GLN A 158 5.49 -26.48 -2.59
C GLN A 158 6.49 -25.34 -2.44
N PRO A 159 7.81 -25.64 -2.46
CA PRO A 159 8.82 -24.62 -2.48
C PRO A 159 8.61 -23.69 -3.65
N ARG A 160 8.58 -22.39 -3.37
CA ARG A 160 8.41 -21.36 -4.39
C ARG A 160 9.15 -20.11 -3.99
N ASP A 161 9.59 -19.38 -4.99
CA ASP A 161 10.12 -18.05 -4.81
C ASP A 161 8.97 -17.06 -4.57
N TRP A 162 9.18 -16.16 -3.60
CA TRP A 162 8.27 -15.07 -3.26
C TRP A 162 8.81 -13.72 -3.72
N SER A 163 9.95 -13.71 -4.41
CA SER A 163 10.59 -12.49 -4.88
C SER A 163 9.67 -11.69 -5.81
N GLN A 164 9.65 -10.38 -5.60
CA GLN A 164 8.90 -9.43 -6.41
C GLN A 164 9.85 -8.37 -6.92
N SER A 165 9.65 -7.90 -8.14
CA SER A 165 10.43 -6.79 -8.69
C SER A 165 9.75 -5.46 -8.40
N LEU A 166 10.53 -4.42 -8.07
CA LEU A 166 10.05 -3.07 -7.88
C LEU A 166 10.97 -2.06 -8.55
N ASN A 167 10.39 -1.12 -9.29
CA ASN A 167 11.12 -0.08 -10.01
C ASN A 167 12.12 0.64 -9.10
N ALA A 168 13.36 0.81 -9.58
CA ALA A 168 14.43 1.44 -8.80
C ALA A 168 14.06 2.86 -8.34
N LYS A 169 13.33 3.62 -9.16
CA LYS A 169 12.84 4.96 -8.82
C LYS A 169 11.89 4.94 -7.61
N ILE A 170 11.00 3.94 -7.54
CA ILE A 170 10.05 3.79 -6.42
C ILE A 170 10.79 3.40 -5.14
N ARG A 171 11.79 2.51 -5.22
CA ARG A 171 12.63 2.14 -4.08
C ARG A 171 13.36 3.35 -3.49
N ARG A 172 13.99 4.16 -4.34
CA ARG A 172 14.67 5.40 -3.94
C ARG A 172 13.71 6.41 -3.34
N LEU A 173 12.53 6.58 -3.95
CA LEU A 173 11.51 7.50 -3.46
C LEU A 173 10.97 7.07 -2.08
N GLY A 174 10.68 5.79 -1.88
CA GLY A 174 10.24 5.27 -0.58
C GLY A 174 11.28 5.47 0.53
N LEU A 175 12.57 5.33 0.21
CA LEU A 175 13.65 5.63 1.15
C LEU A 175 13.68 7.12 1.53
N ARG A 176 13.57 8.03 0.55
CA ARG A 176 13.52 9.49 0.81
C ARG A 176 12.35 9.86 1.71
N ILE A 177 11.15 9.34 1.43
CA ILE A 177 9.96 9.56 2.25
C ILE A 177 10.18 9.03 3.67
N GLY A 178 10.80 7.85 3.82
CA GLY A 178 11.08 7.27 5.13
C GLY A 178 12.06 8.10 5.97
N VAL A 179 13.12 8.63 5.34
CA VAL A 179 14.10 9.50 6.01
C VAL A 179 13.49 10.86 6.35
N SER A 180 12.73 11.46 5.44
CA SER A 180 11.94 12.68 5.68
C SER A 180 10.98 12.51 6.86
N SER A 181 10.31 11.36 6.93
CA SER A 181 9.43 11.00 8.05
C SER A 181 10.15 11.05 9.39
N LYS A 182 11.37 10.50 9.46
CA LYS A 182 12.20 10.49 10.67
C LYS A 182 12.72 11.87 11.03
N LEU A 183 13.14 12.66 10.04
CA LEU A 183 13.66 14.01 10.27
C LEU A 183 12.59 14.92 10.88
N SER A 184 11.38 14.96 10.31
CA SER A 184 10.33 15.82 10.88
C SER A 184 9.75 15.32 12.20
N SER A 185 10.05 14.08 12.59
CA SER A 185 9.67 13.57 13.92
C SER A 185 10.78 13.78 14.95
N ASP A 186 11.84 14.53 14.62
CA ASP A 186 13.04 14.75 15.42
C ASP A 186 13.72 13.44 15.89
N ARG A 187 13.57 12.36 15.10
CA ARG A 187 14.15 11.03 15.37
C ARG A 187 15.37 10.72 14.52
N LEU A 188 15.90 11.72 13.81
CA LEU A 188 17.08 11.61 12.98
C LEU A 188 18.15 12.55 13.54
N THR A 189 19.30 12.01 13.92
CA THR A 189 20.47 12.77 14.38
C THR A 189 21.63 12.56 13.42
N VAL A 190 22.34 13.65 13.10
CA VAL A 190 23.57 13.60 12.29
C VAL A 190 24.75 13.59 13.25
N VAL A 191 25.69 12.67 13.03
CA VAL A 191 26.86 12.47 13.90
C VAL A 191 28.14 12.62 13.08
N ASP A 192 29.14 13.29 13.68
CA ASP A 192 30.53 13.40 13.19
C ASP A 192 31.46 12.43 13.94
#